data_AF-A0AAE9XEB5-F1
#
_entry.id   AF-A0AAE9XEB5-F1
#
_cell.length_a   1.000
_cell.length_b   1.000
_cell.length_c   1.000
_cell.angle_alpha   90.00
_cell.angle_beta   90.00
_cell.angle_gamma   90.00
#
_symmetry.space_group_name_H-M   'P 1'
#
loop_
_entity.id
_entity.type
_entity.pdbx_description
1 polymer ?
#
loop_
_entity_poly.entity_id
_entity_poly.type
_entity_poly.pdbx_seq_one_letter_code
_entity_poly.pdbx_strand_id
1 'polypeptide(L)'
;MIDEQSLANQNLPLVQQRGDMNCCPATGESTTGVSQDTYRKIIGGDPNKDHVTMAQFNDAIQLETGRKVSPYLKTLPTDKTGAEQVAGMMNRGNNFYLGSTTAGQPIGHVTDLNSVSVRTFQKISGDIYYKVVYQVMDPARGAYRIIGANSMNIVVRIYP
;
A
#
# COMPACT_ATOMS: atom_id res chain seq x y z
N MET A 1 -22.60 11.29 -10.07
CA MET A 1 -21.46 11.74 -9.25
C MET A 1 -21.48 13.25 -9.30
N ILE A 2 -21.39 13.91 -8.15
CA ILE A 2 -21.48 15.37 -8.07
C ILE A 2 -20.14 16.01 -7.70
N ASP A 3 -19.25 15.27 -7.04
CA ASP A 3 -17.94 15.75 -6.63
C ASP A 3 -16.97 14.58 -6.41
N GLU A 4 -15.67 14.84 -6.56
CA GLU A 4 -14.58 13.95 -6.18
C GLU A 4 -13.50 14.75 -5.43
N GLN A 5 -13.36 14.44 -4.15
CA GLN A 5 -12.37 15.09 -3.28
C GLN A 5 -11.15 14.18 -3.13
N SER A 6 -9.97 14.69 -3.51
CA SER A 6 -8.69 14.06 -3.16
C SER A 6 -8.39 14.33 -1.68
N LEU A 7 -8.22 13.28 -0.87
CA LEU A 7 -7.91 13.40 0.56
C LEU A 7 -6.39 13.30 0.83
N ALA A 8 -5.70 12.44 0.08
CA ALA A 8 -4.25 12.29 0.14
C ALA A 8 -3.73 11.71 -1.18
N ASN A 9 -2.52 12.14 -1.57
CA ASN A 9 -1.77 11.56 -2.68
C ASN A 9 -0.27 11.65 -2.35
N GLN A 10 0.41 10.51 -2.32
CA GLN A 10 1.84 10.41 -2.01
C GLN A 10 2.73 10.60 -3.24
N ASN A 11 2.17 10.57 -4.45
CA ASN A 11 2.91 10.63 -5.72
C ASN A 11 4.06 9.60 -5.77
N LEU A 12 3.77 8.36 -5.39
CA LEU A 12 4.76 7.30 -5.32
C LEU A 12 5.37 7.00 -6.71
N PRO A 13 6.68 6.81 -6.83
CA PRO A 13 7.27 6.43 -8.11
C PRO A 13 6.73 5.07 -8.58
N LEU A 14 6.52 4.95 -9.88
CA LEU A 14 6.12 3.69 -10.50
C LEU A 14 7.33 2.75 -10.55
N VAL A 15 7.28 1.68 -9.76
CA VAL A 15 8.35 0.68 -9.69
C VAL A 15 7.77 -0.67 -10.10
N GLN A 16 8.35 -1.28 -11.13
CA GLN A 16 8.04 -2.66 -11.49
C GLN A 16 8.98 -3.63 -10.76
N GLN A 17 8.44 -4.76 -10.30
CA GLN A 17 9.24 -5.80 -9.68
C GLN A 17 10.22 -6.42 -10.67
N ARG A 18 11.46 -6.61 -10.22
CA ARG A 18 12.52 -7.34 -10.91
C ARG A 18 12.59 -8.75 -10.35
N GLY A 19 12.07 -9.72 -11.12
CA GLY A 19 11.88 -11.11 -10.70
C GLY A 19 10.48 -11.39 -10.18
N ASP A 20 10.05 -12.66 -10.26
CA ASP A 20 8.66 -13.07 -10.02
C ASP A 20 8.23 -13.00 -8.55
N MET A 21 9.18 -13.09 -7.61
CA MET A 21 8.93 -13.14 -6.17
C MET A 21 9.39 -11.87 -5.44
N ASN A 22 9.48 -10.74 -6.17
CA ASN A 22 10.11 -9.50 -5.68
C ASN A 22 9.14 -8.34 -5.38
N CYS A 23 7.84 -8.62 -5.28
CA CYS A 23 6.82 -7.59 -5.05
C CYS A 23 7.04 -6.78 -3.75
N CYS A 24 7.56 -7.40 -2.70
CA CYS A 24 7.88 -6.72 -1.43
C CYS A 24 9.03 -5.72 -1.60
N PRO A 25 10.24 -6.11 -2.05
CA PRO A 25 11.28 -5.14 -2.37
C PRO A 25 10.85 -4.02 -3.33
N ALA A 26 10.02 -4.32 -4.33
CA ALA A 26 9.54 -3.32 -5.29
C ALA A 26 8.59 -2.29 -4.67
N THR A 27 7.71 -2.77 -3.80
CA THR A 27 6.88 -1.93 -2.91
C THR A 27 7.78 -1.06 -2.02
N GLY A 28 8.80 -1.67 -1.40
CA GLY A 28 9.76 -0.95 -0.57
C GLY A 28 10.46 0.17 -1.33
N GLU A 29 10.90 -0.09 -2.55
CA GLU A 29 11.55 0.90 -3.43
C GLU A 29 10.63 2.06 -3.75
N SER A 30 9.36 1.80 -4.04
CA SER A 30 8.41 2.87 -4.30
C SER A 30 8.13 3.73 -3.07
N THR A 31 7.96 3.11 -1.90
CA THR A 31 7.62 3.83 -0.68
C THR A 31 8.82 4.55 -0.02
N THR A 32 10.02 3.99 -0.12
CA THR A 32 11.18 4.47 0.66
C THR A 32 12.29 5.05 -0.21
N GLY A 33 12.29 4.80 -1.52
CA GLY A 33 13.39 5.15 -2.42
C GLY A 33 14.59 4.19 -2.37
N VAL A 34 14.57 3.18 -1.51
CA VAL A 34 15.64 2.16 -1.41
C VAL A 34 15.46 1.11 -2.51
N SER A 35 16.51 0.83 -3.27
CA SER A 35 16.41 -0.12 -4.39
C SER A 35 15.97 -1.54 -3.97
N GLN A 36 15.24 -2.20 -4.87
CA GLN A 36 14.90 -3.62 -4.75
C GLN A 36 16.11 -4.52 -4.47
N ASP A 37 17.26 -4.22 -5.08
CA ASP A 37 18.48 -5.02 -4.93
C ASP A 37 19.05 -4.88 -3.53
N THR A 38 18.97 -3.67 -2.94
CA THR A 38 19.36 -3.42 -1.55
C THR A 38 18.50 -4.24 -0.60
N TYR A 39 17.17 -4.18 -0.75
CA TYR A 39 16.27 -4.99 0.06
C TYR A 39 16.52 -6.48 -0.12
N ARG A 40 16.72 -6.94 -1.35
CA ARG A 40 17.01 -8.36 -1.62
C ARG A 40 18.36 -8.80 -1.06
N LYS A 41 19.37 -7.92 -1.00
CA LYS A 41 20.65 -8.20 -0.34
C LYS A 41 20.50 -8.37 1.17
N ILE A 42 19.60 -7.62 1.81
CA ILE A 42 19.30 -7.75 3.24
C ILE A 42 18.51 -9.02 3.53
N ILE A 43 17.45 -9.27 2.75
CA ILE A 43 16.53 -10.39 2.95
C ILE A 43 17.17 -11.72 2.53
N GLY A 44 17.98 -11.71 1.47
CA GLY A 44 18.52 -12.88 0.82
C GLY A 44 17.55 -13.53 -0.18
N GLY A 45 18.02 -14.62 -0.81
CA GLY A 45 17.26 -15.43 -1.77
C GLY A 45 17.32 -14.95 -3.22
N ASP A 46 16.87 -15.82 -4.13
CA ASP A 46 16.71 -15.58 -5.57
C ASP A 46 15.38 -14.86 -5.83
N PRO A 47 15.37 -13.66 -6.44
CA PRO A 47 14.14 -12.92 -6.69
C PRO A 47 13.15 -13.58 -7.65
N ASN A 48 13.55 -14.65 -8.33
CA ASN A 48 12.67 -15.43 -9.21
C ASN A 48 12.07 -16.66 -8.53
N LYS A 49 12.52 -17.02 -7.32
CA LYS A 49 12.14 -18.28 -6.66
C LYS A 49 11.70 -18.11 -5.22
N ASP A 50 12.36 -17.22 -4.50
CA ASP A 50 12.23 -17.12 -3.05
C ASP A 50 11.25 -16.00 -2.68
N HIS A 51 10.12 -16.41 -2.13
CA HIS A 51 9.11 -15.52 -1.58
C HIS A 51 9.65 -14.74 -0.38
N VAL A 52 9.17 -13.51 -0.22
CA VAL A 52 9.44 -12.66 0.95
C VAL A 52 8.24 -12.73 1.90
N THR A 53 8.50 -12.93 3.19
CA THR A 53 7.48 -12.83 4.24
C THR A 53 7.34 -11.39 4.74
N MET A 54 6.20 -11.05 5.35
CA MET A 54 6.01 -9.70 5.93
C MET A 54 7.02 -9.39 7.02
N ALA A 55 7.40 -10.38 7.83
CA ALA A 55 8.39 -10.19 8.89
C ALA A 55 9.74 -9.76 8.29
N GLN A 56 10.25 -10.53 7.33
CA GLN A 56 11.49 -10.20 6.62
C GLN A 56 11.44 -8.83 5.95
N PHE A 57 10.31 -8.50 5.32
CA PHE A 57 10.16 -7.20 4.65
C PHE A 57 10.13 -6.04 5.64
N ASN A 58 9.40 -6.17 6.75
CA ASN A 58 9.33 -5.15 7.80
C ASN A 58 10.69 -4.94 8.47
N ASP A 59 11.38 -6.03 8.78
CA ASP A 59 12.72 -5.99 9.36
C ASP A 59 13.71 -5.33 8.39
N ALA A 60 13.61 -5.62 7.10
CA ALA A 60 14.45 -5.00 6.08
C ALA A 60 14.17 -3.50 5.90
N ILE A 61 12.91 -3.06 5.92
CA ILE A 61 12.56 -1.63 5.94
C ILE A 61 13.17 -0.96 7.18
N GLN A 62 12.97 -1.55 8.36
CA GLN A 62 13.45 -0.97 9.61
C GLN A 62 14.98 -0.91 9.65
N LEU A 63 15.67 -1.95 9.18
CA LEU A 63 17.13 -2.00 9.14
C LEU A 63 17.71 -0.95 8.20
N GLU A 64 17.13 -0.81 7.00
CA GLU A 64 17.68 0.05 5.96
C GLU A 64 17.30 1.52 6.14
N THR A 65 16.10 1.80 6.64
CA THR A 65 15.57 3.17 6.72
C THR A 65 15.48 3.72 8.14
N GLY A 66 15.61 2.87 9.17
CA GLY A 66 15.30 3.22 10.56
C GLY A 66 13.81 3.41 10.85
N ARG A 67 12.94 3.36 9.83
CA ARG A 67 11.51 3.60 9.96
C ARG A 67 10.84 2.39 10.62
N LYS A 68 10.08 2.63 11.68
CA LYS A 68 9.26 1.60 12.29
C LYS A 68 8.21 1.11 11.29
N VAL A 69 7.89 -0.18 11.33
CA VAL A 69 6.82 -0.78 10.54
C VAL A 69 5.90 -1.57 11.45
N SER A 70 4.58 -1.39 11.32
CA SER A 70 3.61 -2.15 12.12
C SER A 70 2.31 -2.40 11.38
N PRO A 71 1.70 -3.60 11.52
CA PRO A 71 0.31 -3.82 11.13
C PRO A 71 -0.60 -2.72 11.68
N TYR A 72 -1.54 -2.25 10.86
CA TYR A 72 -2.45 -1.17 11.24
C TYR A 72 -3.92 -1.60 11.15
N LEU A 73 -4.36 -2.06 9.98
CA LEU A 73 -5.73 -2.55 9.78
C LEU A 73 -5.70 -3.90 9.07
N LYS A 74 -6.83 -4.61 9.15
CA LYS A 74 -7.06 -5.81 8.34
C LYS A 74 -7.39 -5.44 6.89
N THR A 75 -8.26 -4.47 6.68
CA THR A 75 -8.64 -3.99 5.35
C THR A 75 -8.69 -2.47 5.36
N LEU A 76 -8.73 -1.85 4.19
CA LEU A 76 -8.92 -0.40 4.12
C LEU A 76 -10.36 -0.05 4.55
N PRO A 77 -10.60 1.12 5.14
CA PRO A 77 -11.94 1.55 5.52
C PRO A 77 -12.86 1.71 4.31
N THR A 78 -14.15 1.39 4.46
CA THR A 78 -15.16 1.60 3.40
C THR A 78 -15.93 2.91 3.57
N ASP A 79 -15.89 3.50 4.76
CA ASP A 79 -16.56 4.74 5.11
C ASP A 79 -15.63 5.96 5.00
N LYS A 80 -16.27 7.14 4.88
CA LYS A 80 -15.59 8.43 4.73
C LYS A 80 -14.67 8.74 5.91
N THR A 81 -15.14 8.54 7.14
CA THR A 81 -14.41 8.89 8.36
C THR A 81 -13.11 8.08 8.47
N GLY A 82 -13.16 6.77 8.23
CA GLY A 82 -11.97 5.93 8.22
C GLY A 82 -11.01 6.28 7.09
N ALA A 83 -11.51 6.61 5.90
CA ALA A 83 -10.69 7.06 4.78
C ALA A 83 -9.97 8.38 5.08
N GLU A 84 -10.64 9.33 5.72
CA GLU A 84 -10.06 10.60 6.19
C GLU A 84 -8.98 10.37 7.25
N GLN A 85 -9.14 9.39 8.14
CA GLN A 85 -8.11 9.03 9.12
C GLN A 85 -6.85 8.48 8.44
N VAL A 86 -7.00 7.56 7.47
CA VAL A 86 -5.87 7.02 6.69
C VAL A 86 -5.18 8.13 5.90
N ALA A 87 -5.95 8.94 5.17
CA ALA A 87 -5.44 10.07 4.41
C ALA A 87 -4.72 11.09 5.31
N GLY A 88 -5.27 11.39 6.49
CA GLY A 88 -4.64 12.27 7.47
C GLY A 88 -3.28 11.75 7.94
N MET A 89 -3.11 10.43 8.09
CA MET A 89 -1.80 9.84 8.39
C MET A 89 -0.84 9.92 7.20
N MET A 90 -1.33 9.70 5.98
CA MET A 90 -0.54 9.86 4.75
C MET A 90 0.00 11.28 4.62
N ASN A 91 -0.84 12.28 4.85
CA ASN A 91 -0.45 13.69 4.82
C ASN A 91 0.54 14.07 5.94
N ARG A 92 0.67 13.25 6.99
CA ARG A 92 1.70 13.37 8.04
C ARG A 92 2.95 12.53 7.78
N GLY A 93 3.15 12.07 6.55
CA GLY A 93 4.33 11.32 6.12
C GLY A 93 4.31 9.82 6.42
N ASN A 94 3.18 9.25 6.79
CA ASN A 94 3.07 7.80 6.95
C ASN A 94 2.80 7.16 5.60
N ASN A 95 3.53 6.11 5.26
CA ASN A 95 3.23 5.29 4.10
C ASN A 95 2.50 4.03 4.52
N PHE A 96 1.76 3.44 3.59
CA PHE A 96 1.05 2.20 3.83
C PHE A 96 1.30 1.25 2.67
N TYR A 97 1.76 0.05 2.99
CA TYR A 97 1.71 -1.05 2.03
C TYR A 97 0.56 -2.00 2.40
N LEU A 98 0.04 -2.68 1.39
CA LEU A 98 -1.12 -3.56 1.49
C LEU A 98 -0.71 -4.96 1.06
N GLY A 99 -1.03 -5.98 1.87
CA GLY A 99 -0.71 -7.37 1.58
C GLY A 99 -1.94 -8.23 1.31
N SER A 100 -1.83 -9.21 0.41
CA SER A 100 -2.91 -10.14 0.11
C SER A 100 -3.06 -11.30 1.12
N THR A 101 -2.11 -11.48 2.05
CA THR A 101 -2.12 -12.57 3.04
C THR A 101 -2.08 -12.06 4.48
N THR A 102 -2.57 -12.89 5.39
CA THR A 102 -2.45 -12.71 6.84
C THR A 102 -1.04 -13.06 7.34
N ALA A 103 -0.67 -12.56 8.53
CA ALA A 103 0.63 -12.81 9.15
C ALA A 103 0.99 -14.30 9.23
N GLY A 104 2.25 -14.64 8.91
CA GLY A 104 2.78 -16.00 8.99
C GLY A 104 2.68 -16.85 7.71
N GLN A 105 2.16 -16.32 6.61
CA GLN A 105 2.16 -16.98 5.29
C GLN A 105 3.03 -16.22 4.28
N PRO A 106 3.61 -16.89 3.27
CA PRO A 106 4.24 -16.21 2.13
C PRO A 106 3.28 -15.17 1.55
N ILE A 107 3.77 -13.99 1.21
CA ILE A 107 2.90 -12.95 0.68
C ILE A 107 2.59 -13.27 -0.78
N GLY A 108 1.30 -13.37 -1.11
CA GLY A 108 0.87 -13.60 -2.49
C GLY A 108 1.07 -12.36 -3.37
N HIS A 109 0.84 -11.16 -2.82
CA HIS A 109 1.08 -9.89 -3.48
C HIS A 109 1.14 -8.72 -2.50
N VAL A 110 1.96 -7.72 -2.80
CA VAL A 110 2.06 -6.45 -2.05
C VAL A 110 1.95 -5.26 -2.98
N THR A 111 1.27 -4.21 -2.54
CA THR A 111 1.13 -2.94 -3.25
C THR A 111 1.26 -1.77 -2.28
N ASP A 112 1.68 -0.59 -2.74
CA ASP A 112 1.70 0.63 -1.91
C ASP A 112 0.45 1.47 -2.08
N LEU A 113 -0.13 1.98 -1.00
CA LEU A 113 -1.22 2.94 -1.06
C LEU A 113 -0.70 4.31 -1.51
N ASN A 114 -1.05 4.69 -2.75
CA ASN A 114 -0.64 5.95 -3.34
C ASN A 114 -1.60 7.08 -2.98
N SER A 115 -2.91 6.87 -3.16
CA SER A 115 -3.90 7.93 -2.95
C SER A 115 -5.22 7.44 -2.37
N VAL A 116 -5.87 8.35 -1.66
CA VAL A 116 -7.22 8.18 -1.09
C VAL A 116 -8.08 9.34 -1.57
N SER A 117 -9.26 9.02 -2.11
CA SER A 117 -10.24 10.01 -2.56
C SER A 117 -11.65 9.58 -2.17
N VAL A 118 -12.55 10.55 -2.03
CA VAL A 118 -13.96 10.32 -1.75
C VAL A 118 -14.79 10.89 -2.88
N ARG A 119 -15.62 10.03 -3.48
CA ARG A 119 -16.61 10.42 -4.48
C ARG A 119 -17.96 10.62 -3.82
N THR A 120 -18.59 11.75 -4.10
CA THR A 120 -19.92 12.09 -3.59
C THR A 120 -20.95 11.87 -4.69
N PHE A 121 -22.05 11.21 -4.32
CA PHE A 121 -23.17 10.92 -5.20
C PHE A 121 -24.46 11.43 -4.57
N GLN A 122 -25.36 11.92 -5.42
CA GLN A 122 -26.72 12.23 -5.05
C GLN A 122 -27.65 11.22 -5.73
N LYS A 123 -28.53 10.58 -4.96
CA LYS A 123 -29.58 9.71 -5.48
C LYS A 123 -30.71 10.55 -6.07
N ILE A 124 -31.57 9.92 -6.88
CA ILE A 124 -32.78 10.56 -7.39
C ILE A 124 -33.71 11.01 -6.25
N SER A 125 -33.69 10.32 -5.10
CA SER A 125 -34.40 10.72 -3.88
C SER A 125 -33.87 12.01 -3.23
N GLY A 126 -32.73 12.53 -3.68
CA GLY A 126 -32.02 13.65 -3.06
C GLY A 126 -30.96 13.23 -2.04
N ASP A 127 -30.96 11.97 -1.59
CA ASP A 127 -30.01 11.48 -0.59
C ASP A 127 -28.57 11.50 -1.09
N ILE A 128 -27.64 11.89 -0.21
CA ILE A 128 -26.22 11.87 -0.48
C ILE A 128 -25.62 10.55 0.01
N TYR A 129 -24.76 9.94 -0.80
CA TYR A 129 -23.89 8.84 -0.35
C TYR A 129 -22.47 9.01 -0.88
N TYR A 130 -21.53 8.43 -0.14
CA TYR A 130 -20.09 8.53 -0.41
C TYR A 130 -19.55 7.18 -0.87
N LYS A 131 -18.57 7.22 -1.76
CA LYS A 131 -17.75 6.06 -2.12
C LYS A 131 -16.29 6.41 -1.97
N VAL A 132 -15.58 5.65 -1.16
CA VAL A 132 -14.12 5.77 -1.04
C VAL A 132 -13.46 5.09 -2.24
N VAL A 133 -12.43 5.74 -2.79
CA VAL A 133 -11.62 5.24 -3.89
C VAL A 133 -10.16 5.26 -3.46
N TYR A 134 -9.55 4.07 -3.49
CA TYR A 134 -8.15 3.86 -3.17
C TYR A 134 -7.38 3.57 -4.45
N GLN A 135 -6.24 4.24 -4.61
CA GLN A 135 -5.28 3.94 -5.67
C GLN A 135 -4.00 3.42 -5.05
N VAL A 136 -3.46 2.35 -5.62
CA VAL A 136 -2.18 1.77 -5.22
C VAL A 136 -1.16 1.83 -6.34
N MET A 137 0.12 1.86 -6.00
CA MET A 137 1.20 1.46 -6.91
C MET A 137 1.28 -0.07 -6.87
N ASP A 138 1.03 -0.73 -8.01
CA ASP A 138 1.09 -2.18 -8.16
C ASP A 138 2.44 -2.59 -8.80
N PRO A 139 3.35 -3.21 -8.03
CA PRO A 139 4.69 -3.55 -8.52
C PRO A 139 4.70 -4.68 -9.55
N ALA A 140 3.65 -5.51 -9.63
CA ALA A 140 3.58 -6.55 -10.67
C ALA A 140 3.54 -5.94 -12.08
N ARG A 141 3.08 -4.68 -12.19
CA ARG A 141 2.93 -3.97 -13.46
C ARG A 141 3.70 -2.65 -13.52
N GLY A 142 4.24 -2.16 -12.40
CA GLY A 142 4.81 -0.83 -12.31
C GLY A 142 3.78 0.24 -12.67
N ALA A 143 2.54 0.10 -12.19
CA ALA A 143 1.42 0.93 -12.61
C ALA A 143 0.48 1.24 -11.45
N TYR A 144 -0.20 2.39 -11.53
CA TYR A 144 -1.26 2.70 -10.59
C TYR A 144 -2.53 1.91 -10.86
N ARG A 145 -3.21 1.46 -9.81
CA ARG A 145 -4.48 0.74 -9.91
C ARG A 145 -5.46 1.19 -8.86
N ILE A 146 -6.72 1.33 -9.26
CA ILE A 146 -7.82 1.49 -8.33
C ILE A 146 -8.15 0.12 -7.74
N ILE A 147 -8.26 0.03 -6.42
CA ILE A 147 -8.62 -1.19 -5.71
C ILE A 147 -9.85 -0.98 -4.82
N GLY A 148 -10.53 -2.08 -4.50
CA GLY A 148 -11.57 -2.09 -3.47
C GLY A 148 -10.95 -2.12 -2.08
N ALA A 149 -11.68 -1.61 -1.08
CA ALA A 149 -11.20 -1.56 0.29
C ALA A 149 -10.87 -2.94 0.89
N ASN A 150 -11.54 -3.99 0.39
CA ASN A 150 -11.38 -5.39 0.78
C ASN A 150 -10.52 -6.20 -0.19
N SER A 151 -9.83 -5.55 -1.14
CA SER A 151 -8.99 -6.26 -2.13
C SER A 151 -7.69 -6.82 -1.52
N MET A 152 -7.31 -6.36 -0.35
CA MET A 152 -6.12 -6.79 0.41
C MET A 152 -6.52 -7.12 1.84
N ASN A 153 -5.78 -8.05 2.47
CA ASN A 153 -6.12 -8.66 3.75
C ASN A 153 -5.31 -8.14 4.93
N ILE A 154 -4.39 -7.22 4.67
CA ILE A 154 -3.67 -6.46 5.69
C ILE A 154 -3.24 -5.09 5.16
N VAL A 155 -3.30 -4.09 6.03
CA VAL A 155 -2.78 -2.74 5.82
C VAL A 155 -1.67 -2.55 6.84
N VAL A 156 -0.46 -2.29 6.36
CA VAL A 156 0.73 -2.13 7.21
C VAL A 156 1.23 -0.70 7.09
N ARG A 157 1.48 -0.07 8.23
CA ARG A 157 1.95 1.30 8.32
C ARG A 157 3.46 1.35 8.43
N ILE A 158 4.07 2.20 7.63
CA ILE A 158 5.46 2.62 7.74
C ILE A 158 5.45 4.05 8.28
N TYR A 159 6.06 4.25 9.45
CA TYR A 159 6.12 5.56 10.12
C TYR A 159 7.08 6.48 9.35
N PRO A 160 6.92 7.82 9.42
CA PRO A 160 7.85 8.75 8.79
C PRO A 160 9.28 8.54 9.28
#